data_AF-A0A6J7IYR0-F1
#
_entry.id   AF-A0A6J7IYR0-F1
#
_cell.length_a   1.000
_cell.length_b   1.000
_cell.length_c   1.000
_cell.angle_alpha   90.00
_cell.angle_beta   90.00
_cell.angle_gamma   90.00
#
_symmetry.space_group_name_H-M   'P 1'
#
loop_
_entity.id
_entity.type
_entity.pdbx_description
1 polymer ?
#
loop_
_entity_poly.entity_id
_entity_poly.type
_entity_poly.pdbx_seq_one_letter_code
_entity_poly.pdbx_strand_id
1 'polypeptide(L)'
;MSRPRREDAPRPPWHPVPLTELCLLVGIIVLLVGLFGSGSRGLLIAFGLALVSAATVELTLREHLAGHRSHSLLLAGVAAAVVAAPVAALAHPDKAVVLLMAAVVFAVAFAGLRAVFRRRSGGAGWRA
;
A
#
# COMPACT_ATOMS: atom_id res chain seq x y z
N MET A 1 -24.14 -11.33 8.59
CA MET A 1 -22.78 -11.36 8.02
C MET A 1 -21.79 -11.47 9.17
N SER A 2 -21.02 -12.55 9.24
CA SER A 2 -19.99 -12.76 10.27
C SER A 2 -18.88 -11.72 10.13
N ARG A 3 -18.36 -11.20 11.25
CA ARG A 3 -17.22 -10.27 11.26
C ARG A 3 -15.96 -10.99 10.74
N PRO A 4 -15.11 -10.36 9.91
CA PRO A 4 -13.89 -11.00 9.41
C PRO A 4 -13.00 -11.43 10.59
N ARG A 5 -12.61 -12.70 10.66
CA ARG A 5 -11.64 -13.19 11.65
C ARG A 5 -10.26 -13.29 11.00
N ARG A 6 -9.20 -13.12 11.80
CA ARG A 6 -7.81 -13.26 11.31
C ARG A 6 -7.55 -14.63 10.67
N GLU A 7 -8.24 -15.65 11.17
CA GLU A 7 -8.19 -17.04 10.69
C GLU A 7 -8.70 -17.17 9.24
N ASP A 8 -9.62 -16.30 8.85
CA ASP A 8 -10.23 -16.25 7.51
C ASP A 8 -9.43 -15.36 6.54
N ALA A 9 -8.28 -14.81 6.98
CA ALA A 9 -7.46 -13.97 6.13
C ALA A 9 -6.89 -14.80 4.97
N PRO A 10 -6.90 -14.27 3.74
CA PRO A 10 -6.32 -14.96 2.60
C PRO A 10 -4.85 -15.28 2.87
N ARG A 11 -4.39 -16.50 2.57
CA ARG A 11 -2.97 -16.85 2.77
C ARG A 11 -2.07 -16.11 1.77
N PRO A 12 -0.85 -15.70 2.16
CA PRO A 12 0.07 -15.07 1.24
C PRO A 12 0.62 -16.06 0.20
N PRO A 13 1.10 -15.58 -0.97
CA PRO A 13 1.67 -16.42 -2.02
C PRO A 13 2.91 -17.23 -1.58
N TRP A 14 3.61 -16.75 -0.56
CA TRP A 14 4.84 -17.33 -0.01
C TRP A 14 4.62 -18.25 1.20
N HIS A 15 3.37 -18.56 1.56
CA HIS A 15 3.07 -19.50 2.63
C HIS A 15 3.81 -20.84 2.40
N PRO A 16 4.45 -21.44 3.43
CA PRO A 16 4.35 -21.13 4.87
C PRO A 16 5.38 -20.11 5.39
N VAL A 17 6.24 -19.55 4.52
CA VAL A 17 7.28 -18.61 4.94
C VAL A 17 6.64 -17.25 5.24
N PRO A 18 6.90 -16.61 6.40
CA PRO A 18 6.30 -15.32 6.76
C PRO A 18 7.04 -14.14 6.10
N LEU A 19 7.14 -14.15 4.77
CA LEU A 19 7.96 -13.17 4.04
C LEU A 19 7.43 -11.73 4.19
N THR A 20 6.11 -11.53 4.23
CA THR A 20 5.49 -10.20 4.46
C THR A 20 5.96 -9.63 5.80
N GLU A 21 5.87 -10.43 6.86
CA GLU A 21 6.20 -10.06 8.23
C GLU A 21 7.71 -9.82 8.39
N LEU A 22 8.54 -10.65 7.76
CA LEU A 22 9.99 -10.46 7.73
C LEU A 22 10.37 -9.15 7.02
N CYS A 23 9.77 -8.84 5.87
CA CYS A 23 10.00 -7.58 5.18
C CYS A 23 9.58 -6.37 6.02
N LEU A 24 8.45 -6.45 6.74
CA LEU A 24 8.03 -5.40 7.68
C LEU A 24 9.05 -5.22 8.80
N LEU A 25 9.44 -6.32 9.47
CA LEU A 25 10.38 -6.28 10.58
C LEU A 25 11.74 -5.71 10.16
N VAL A 26 12.32 -6.26 9.09
CA VAL A 26 13.62 -5.82 8.56
C VAL A 26 13.53 -4.36 8.09
N GLY A 27 12.45 -4.00 7.39
CA GLY A 27 12.25 -2.62 6.92
C GLY A 27 12.19 -1.61 8.07
N ILE A 28 11.47 -1.93 9.15
CA ILE A 28 11.42 -1.09 10.36
C ILE A 28 12.81 -0.98 11.01
N ILE A 29 13.53 -2.09 11.16
CA ILE A 29 14.89 -2.09 11.72
C ILE A 29 15.81 -1.19 10.89
N VAL A 30 15.80 -1.35 9.56
CA VAL A 30 16.61 -0.54 8.65
C VAL A 30 16.25 0.95 8.73
N LEU A 31 14.96 1.29 8.88
CA LEU A 31 14.52 2.67 9.10
C LEU A 31 15.08 3.26 10.40
N LEU A 32 15.01 2.49 11.50
CA LEU A 32 15.54 2.93 12.79
C LEU A 32 17.06 3.14 12.71
N VAL A 33 17.79 2.22 12.07
CA VAL A 33 19.24 2.37 11.84
C VAL A 33 19.53 3.60 10.98
N GLY A 34 18.75 3.86 9.92
CA GLY A 34 18.90 5.04 9.09
C GLY A 34 18.58 6.36 9.82
N LEU A 35 17.61 6.36 10.74
CA LEU A 35 17.20 7.56 11.48
C LEU A 35 18.17 7.92 12.61
N PHE A 36 18.71 6.93 13.31
CA PHE A 36 19.52 7.13 14.53
C PHE A 36 21.01 6.85 14.35
N GLY A 37 21.40 6.17 13.26
CA GLY A 37 22.81 5.86 12.98
C GLY A 37 23.58 7.01 12.33
N SER A 38 24.90 6.86 12.30
CA SER A 38 25.80 7.66 11.48
C SER A 38 26.16 6.89 10.20
N GLY A 39 26.36 7.59 9.08
CA GLY A 39 26.64 6.97 7.77
C GLY A 39 25.47 7.10 6.80
N SER A 40 25.30 6.12 5.89
CA SER A 40 24.41 6.08 4.69
C SER A 40 22.90 6.27 4.94
N ARG A 41 22.52 7.33 5.65
CA ARG A 41 21.18 7.65 6.15
C ARG A 41 20.13 7.65 5.05
N GLY A 42 20.38 8.35 3.96
CA GLY A 42 19.43 8.45 2.85
C GLY A 42 19.11 7.09 2.22
N LEU A 43 20.13 6.27 1.99
CA LEU A 43 19.98 4.94 1.40
C LEU A 43 19.22 3.99 2.34
N LEU A 44 19.57 3.98 3.63
CA LEU A 44 18.89 3.14 4.63
C LEU A 44 17.42 3.54 4.77
N ILE A 45 17.13 4.84 4.85
CA ILE A 45 15.74 5.31 4.92
C ILE A 45 14.96 4.91 3.67
N ALA A 46 15.54 5.13 2.47
CA ALA A 46 14.88 4.76 1.22
C ALA A 46 14.60 3.25 1.12
N PHE A 47 15.58 2.41 1.47
CA PHE A 47 15.43 0.96 1.42
C PHE A 47 14.43 0.43 2.45
N GLY A 48 14.48 0.95 3.68
CA GLY A 48 13.54 0.58 4.74
C GLY A 48 12.10 0.99 4.40
N LEU A 49 11.90 2.19 3.83
CA LEU A 49 10.60 2.63 3.31
C LEU A 49 10.11 1.72 2.18
N ALA A 50 10.99 1.33 1.26
CA ALA A 50 10.64 0.44 0.16
C ALA A 50 10.17 -0.93 0.67
N LEU A 51 10.87 -1.54 1.64
CA LEU A 51 10.49 -2.83 2.22
C LEU A 51 9.14 -2.76 2.94
N VAL A 52 8.95 -1.76 3.82
CA VAL A 52 7.69 -1.60 4.57
C VAL A 52 6.52 -1.33 3.61
N SER A 53 6.73 -0.46 2.60
CA SER A 53 5.70 -0.14 1.61
C SER A 53 5.33 -1.34 0.77
N ALA A 54 6.31 -2.12 0.28
CA ALA A 54 6.05 -3.31 -0.52
C ALA A 54 5.26 -4.36 0.26
N ALA A 55 5.67 -4.66 1.50
CA ALA A 55 4.97 -5.62 2.36
C ALA A 55 3.54 -5.15 2.70
N THR A 56 3.36 -3.86 2.99
CA THR A 56 2.05 -3.28 3.30
C THR A 56 1.12 -3.31 2.09
N VAL A 57 1.64 -2.97 0.90
CA VAL A 57 0.87 -3.00 -0.34
C VAL A 57 0.46 -4.43 -0.69
N GLU A 58 1.35 -5.41 -0.57
CA GLU A 58 0.98 -6.81 -0.80
C GLU A 58 -0.15 -7.25 0.11
N LEU A 59 0.00 -7.07 1.43
CA LEU A 59 -0.97 -7.49 2.42
C LEU A 59 -2.34 -6.85 2.16
N THR A 60 -2.35 -5.53 2.02
CA THR A 60 -3.59 -4.76 1.87
C THR A 60 -4.27 -5.05 0.54
N LEU A 61 -3.50 -5.26 -0.54
CA LEU A 61 -4.02 -5.66 -1.83
C LEU A 61 -4.62 -7.07 -1.78
N ARG A 62 -3.91 -8.04 -1.17
CA ARG A 62 -4.41 -9.42 -1.03
C ARG A 62 -5.71 -9.46 -0.23
N GLU A 63 -5.77 -8.79 0.92
CA GLU A 63 -6.99 -8.73 1.72
C GLU A 63 -8.15 -8.03 0.98
N HIS A 64 -7.83 -6.98 0.23
CA HIS A 64 -8.82 -6.23 -0.54
C HIS A 64 -9.40 -7.06 -1.70
N LEU A 65 -8.53 -7.71 -2.48
CA LEU A 65 -8.94 -8.53 -3.62
C LEU A 65 -9.66 -9.80 -3.17
N ALA A 66 -9.40 -10.31 -1.97
CA ALA A 66 -10.16 -11.40 -1.37
C ALA A 66 -11.53 -10.98 -0.82
N GLY A 67 -11.86 -9.67 -0.79
CA GLY A 67 -13.09 -9.18 -0.18
C GLY A 67 -13.10 -9.30 1.36
N HIS A 68 -11.94 -9.51 1.98
CA HIS A 68 -11.77 -9.69 3.42
C HIS A 68 -11.95 -8.35 4.16
N ARG A 69 -11.16 -7.34 3.75
CA ARG A 69 -11.19 -5.97 4.29
C ARG A 69 -11.01 -4.92 3.20
N SER A 70 -11.69 -3.78 3.31
CA SER A 70 -11.60 -2.74 2.28
C SER A 70 -10.43 -1.78 2.52
N HIS A 71 -9.42 -1.86 1.66
CA HIS A 71 -8.29 -0.90 1.62
C HIS A 71 -8.40 0.11 0.47
N SER A 72 -9.60 0.37 -0.04
CA SER A 72 -9.81 1.21 -1.25
C SER A 72 -9.15 2.60 -1.14
N LEU A 73 -9.28 3.28 0.00
CA LEU A 73 -8.67 4.61 0.22
C LEU A 73 -7.14 4.53 0.21
N LEU A 74 -6.57 3.58 0.96
CA LEU A 74 -5.12 3.41 1.08
C LEU A 74 -4.50 3.05 -0.28
N LEU A 75 -5.06 2.06 -0.97
CA LEU A 75 -4.58 1.60 -2.27
C LEU A 75 -4.72 2.67 -3.36
N ALA A 76 -5.78 3.48 -3.32
CA ALA A 76 -5.92 4.65 -4.20
C ALA A 76 -4.86 5.72 -3.91
N GLY A 77 -4.55 5.97 -2.63
CA GLY A 77 -3.46 6.85 -2.21
C GLY A 77 -2.10 6.37 -2.70
N VAL A 78 -1.83 5.07 -2.59
CA VAL A 78 -0.62 4.44 -3.13
C VAL A 78 -0.55 4.61 -4.65
N ALA A 79 -1.63 4.34 -5.38
CA ALA A 79 -1.67 4.52 -6.83
C ALA A 79 -1.38 5.98 -7.23
N ALA A 80 -1.99 6.95 -6.54
CA ALA A 80 -1.72 8.37 -6.76
C ALA A 80 -0.26 8.74 -6.48
N ALA A 81 0.32 8.25 -5.38
CA ALA A 81 1.71 8.51 -5.03
C ALA A 81 2.70 7.90 -6.04
N VAL A 82 2.46 6.66 -6.49
CA VAL A 82 3.29 5.96 -7.48
C VAL A 82 3.30 6.67 -8.82
N VAL A 83 2.21 7.33 -9.20
CA VAL A 83 2.16 8.13 -10.44
C VAL A 83 2.73 9.53 -10.24
N ALA A 84 2.30 10.23 -9.19
CA ALA A 84 2.63 11.64 -9.00
C ALA A 84 4.09 11.88 -8.58
N ALA A 85 4.67 11.02 -7.74
CA ALA A 85 6.03 11.22 -7.23
C ALA A 85 7.10 11.15 -8.34
N PRO A 86 7.11 10.16 -9.25
CA PRO A 86 8.04 10.15 -10.38
C PRO A 86 7.85 11.34 -11.31
N VAL A 87 6.60 11.73 -11.61
CA VAL A 87 6.35 12.89 -12.49
C VAL A 87 6.86 14.19 -11.87
N ALA A 88 6.61 14.40 -10.57
CA ALA A 88 7.15 15.55 -9.84
C ALA A 88 8.68 15.58 -9.82
N ALA A 89 9.31 14.41 -9.66
CA ALA A 89 10.76 14.27 -9.55
C ALA A 89 11.51 14.36 -10.89
N LEU A 90 10.88 13.96 -12.00
CA LEU A 90 11.56 13.81 -13.30
C LEU A 90 11.18 14.90 -14.31
N ALA A 91 9.92 15.35 -14.30
CA ALA A 91 9.41 16.31 -15.28
C ALA A 91 9.27 17.73 -14.72
N HIS A 92 9.37 17.88 -13.39
CA HIS A 92 9.27 19.16 -12.67
C HIS A 92 8.10 20.08 -13.11
N PRO A 93 6.88 19.57 -13.30
CA PRO A 93 5.75 20.43 -13.68
C PRO A 93 5.31 21.32 -12.52
N ASP A 94 4.43 22.26 -12.79
CA ASP A 94 3.80 23.09 -11.76
C ASP A 94 3.10 22.23 -10.69
N LYS A 95 3.15 22.69 -9.43
CA LYS A 95 2.60 21.94 -8.29
C LYS A 95 1.09 21.70 -8.43
N ALA A 96 0.34 22.64 -9.01
CA ALA A 96 -1.09 22.47 -9.25
C ALA A 96 -1.36 21.34 -10.24
N VAL A 97 -0.49 21.17 -11.25
CA VAL A 97 -0.59 20.07 -12.23
C VAL A 97 -0.35 18.72 -11.56
N VAL A 98 0.68 18.60 -10.71
CA VAL A 98 0.93 17.37 -9.94
C VAL A 98 -0.24 17.04 -9.02
N LEU A 99 -0.78 18.04 -8.33
CA LEU A 99 -1.88 17.86 -7.39
C LEU A 99 -3.17 17.43 -8.11
N LEU A 100 -3.50 18.09 -9.23
CA LEU A 100 -4.65 17.74 -10.04
C LEU A 100 -4.52 16.31 -10.58
N MET A 101 -3.35 15.93 -11.09
CA MET A 101 -3.07 14.59 -11.56
C MET A 101 -3.23 13.55 -10.44
N ALA A 102 -2.63 13.81 -9.27
CA ALA A 102 -2.76 12.93 -8.11
C ALA A 102 -4.23 12.76 -7.70
N ALA A 103 -5.01 13.86 -7.68
CA ALA A 103 -6.44 13.83 -7.36
C ALA A 103 -7.24 13.00 -8.38
N VAL A 104 -6.95 13.13 -9.68
CA VAL A 104 -7.60 12.35 -10.74
C VAL A 104 -7.27 10.87 -10.60
N VAL A 105 -5.98 10.52 -10.47
CA VAL A 105 -5.54 9.12 -10.28
C VAL A 105 -6.18 8.53 -9.04
N PHE A 106 -6.18 9.27 -7.92
CA PHE A 106 -6.82 8.86 -6.68
C PHE A 106 -8.32 8.57 -6.89
N ALA A 107 -9.05 9.51 -7.50
CA ALA A 107 -10.50 9.37 -7.69
C ALA A 107 -10.85 8.15 -8.57
N VAL A 108 -10.12 7.97 -9.69
CA VAL A 108 -10.31 6.85 -10.60
C VAL A 108 -9.96 5.52 -9.93
N ALA A 109 -8.80 5.44 -9.28
CA ALA A 109 -8.36 4.24 -8.58
C ALA A 109 -9.32 3.88 -7.45
N PHE A 110 -9.74 4.87 -6.65
CA PHE A 110 -10.69 4.66 -5.56
C PHE A 110 -12.01 4.11 -6.08
N ALA A 111 -12.60 4.71 -7.13
CA ALA A 111 -13.85 4.24 -7.71
C ALA A 111 -13.73 2.79 -8.24
N GLY A 112 -12.64 2.47 -8.95
CA GLY A 112 -12.37 1.13 -9.47
C GLY A 112 -12.18 0.09 -8.37
N LEU A 113 -11.30 0.36 -7.41
CA LEU A 113 -11.03 -0.52 -6.26
C LEU A 113 -12.29 -0.74 -5.42
N ARG A 114 -13.07 0.32 -5.19
CA ARG A 114 -14.34 0.26 -4.48
C ARG A 114 -15.34 -0.66 -5.19
N ALA A 115 -15.42 -0.59 -6.51
CA ALA A 115 -16.28 -1.44 -7.31
C ALA A 115 -15.81 -2.91 -7.29
N VAL A 116 -14.50 -3.15 -7.39
CA VAL A 116 -13.90 -4.49 -7.28
C VAL A 116 -14.22 -5.10 -5.91
N PHE A 117 -14.01 -4.36 -4.82
CA PHE A 117 -14.29 -4.86 -3.47
C PHE A 117 -15.74 -5.27 -3.31
N ARG A 118 -16.70 -4.44 -3.77
CA ARG A 118 -18.13 -4.76 -3.70
C ARG A 118 -18.48 -6.05 -4.44
N ARG A 119 -17.85 -6.30 -5.59
CA ARG A 119 -18.04 -7.55 -6.35
C ARG A 119 -17.47 -8.76 -5.59
N ARG A 120 -16.34 -8.60 -4.91
CA ARG A 120 -15.65 -9.67 -4.17
C ARG A 120 -16.25 -9.96 -2.79
N SER A 121 -16.88 -8.97 -2.16
CA SER A 121 -17.41 -9.08 -0.78
C SER A 121 -18.88 -9.51 -0.70
N GLY A 122 -19.49 -9.92 -1.83
CA GLY A 122 -20.91 -10.27 -1.90
C GLY A 122 -21.83 -9.04 -1.82
N GLY A 123 -21.41 -7.90 -2.34
CA GLY A 123 -22.18 -6.65 -2.39
C GLY A 123 -21.87 -5.67 -1.24
N ALA A 124 -21.11 -6.10 -0.22
CA ALA A 124 -20.79 -5.26 0.92
C ALA A 124 -19.91 -4.06 0.54
N GLY A 125 -20.34 -2.89 0.97
CA GLY A 125 -19.57 -1.67 0.81
C GLY A 125 -18.27 -1.68 1.64
N TRP A 126 -18.33 -2.15 2.88
CA TRP A 126 -17.21 -2.03 3.78
C TRP A 126 -17.21 -3.20 4.75
N ARG A 127 -16.02 -3.65 5.14
CA ARG A 127 -15.80 -4.67 6.18
C ARG A 127 -14.54 -4.28 6.95
N ALA A 128 -14.66 -4.26 8.28
CA ALA A 128 -13.59 -4.01 9.24
C ALA A 128 -13.33 -5.26 10.09
#